data_AF-A0A8T3QMA2-F1
#
_entry.id   AF-A0A8T3QMA2-F1
#
_cell.length_a   1.000
_cell.length_b   1.000
_cell.length_c   1.000
_cell.angle_alpha   90.00
_cell.angle_beta   90.00
_cell.angle_gamma   90.00
#
_symmetry.space_group_name_H-M   'P 1'
#
loop_
_entity.id
_entity.type
_entity.pdbx_description
1 polymer ?
#
loop_
_entity_poly.entity_id
_entity_poly.type
_entity_poly.pdbx_seq_one_letter_code
_entity_poly.pdbx_strand_id
1 'polypeptide(L)'
;MRIVSLLPSATEIVCALGLRGELVGVTHECDWPPEVVGLPVMTSNALDLAGATSREIHRRVGEAVHGGSAIYHLDENALEAADADLILTQELCAVCAVGYREVSDTVRALELNSTVISLEPVSVEGILNTIATVGAMADAEDAAVELVESLRARLGAIEAKAQERREAGFVGPRVVGLEWLDPPFSVGHWVPDQIRRAGGWDVLGQDGSPARPTTWDAVAEVDPDLLLVMPCGYHLNETVAEWQRTPRPDWLDELGAIQRGHLIALDGSAYFSRPGPRVVDGIEMLAEIFDPEAFRDVAPPDGWMPLA
;
A
#
# COMPACT_ATOMS: atom_id res chain seq x y z
N MET A 1 -25.88 -6.06 5.37
CA MET A 1 -25.40 -6.66 4.11
C MET A 1 -24.38 -7.76 4.45
N ARG A 2 -24.03 -8.64 3.51
CA ARG A 2 -22.94 -9.62 3.63
C ARG A 2 -21.83 -9.24 2.66
N ILE A 3 -20.66 -8.89 3.18
CA ILE A 3 -19.55 -8.35 2.40
C ILE A 3 -18.38 -9.33 2.39
N VAL A 4 -17.87 -9.64 1.19
CA VAL A 4 -16.58 -10.29 1.00
C VAL A 4 -15.57 -9.27 0.50
N SER A 5 -14.40 -9.24 1.13
CA SER A 5 -13.29 -8.38 0.73
C SER A 5 -12.12 -9.20 0.22
N LEU A 6 -11.78 -9.04 -1.06
CA LEU A 6 -10.70 -9.76 -1.74
C LEU A 6 -9.40 -8.94 -1.84
N LEU A 7 -9.20 -8.00 -0.92
CA LEU A 7 -7.96 -7.25 -0.75
C LEU A 7 -7.88 -6.60 0.65
N PRO A 8 -6.67 -6.49 1.25
CA PRO A 8 -6.50 -5.91 2.59
C PRO A 8 -7.04 -4.48 2.72
N SER A 9 -6.77 -3.60 1.76
CA SER A 9 -7.22 -2.20 1.83
C SER A 9 -8.74 -2.06 1.88
N ALA A 10 -9.49 -2.86 1.13
CA ALA A 10 -10.95 -2.84 1.19
C ALA A 10 -11.47 -3.37 2.53
N THR A 11 -10.79 -4.36 3.13
CA THR A 11 -11.12 -4.85 4.47
C THR A 11 -10.98 -3.73 5.50
N GLU A 12 -9.90 -2.95 5.41
CA GLU A 12 -9.66 -1.79 6.27
C GLU A 12 -10.72 -0.69 6.07
N ILE A 13 -11.10 -0.40 4.82
CA ILE A 13 -12.18 0.55 4.51
C ILE A 13 -13.49 0.09 5.15
N VAL A 14 -13.91 -1.15 4.92
CA VAL A 14 -15.17 -1.69 5.47
C VAL A 14 -15.17 -1.63 7.00
N CYS A 15 -14.05 -1.97 7.65
CA CYS A 15 -13.94 -1.86 9.10
C CYS A 15 -14.00 -0.40 9.60
N ALA A 16 -13.33 0.52 8.91
CA ALA A 16 -13.32 1.94 9.26
C ALA A 16 -14.71 2.59 9.08
N LEU A 17 -15.57 2.03 8.23
CA LEU A 17 -16.97 2.42 8.09
C LEU A 17 -17.89 1.83 9.18
N GLY A 18 -17.33 1.10 10.15
CA GLY A 18 -18.11 0.45 11.22
C GLY A 18 -18.80 -0.85 10.80
N LEU A 19 -18.50 -1.36 9.61
CA LEU A 19 -19.16 -2.53 9.01
C LEU A 19 -18.41 -3.84 9.25
N ARG A 20 -17.55 -3.90 10.27
CA ARG A 20 -16.82 -5.13 10.62
C ARG A 20 -17.75 -6.34 10.76
N GLY A 21 -18.94 -6.16 11.34
CA GLY A 21 -19.93 -7.23 11.52
C GLY A 21 -20.54 -7.76 10.22
N GLU A 22 -20.39 -7.03 9.12
CA GLU A 22 -20.91 -7.39 7.79
C GLU A 22 -19.87 -8.14 6.95
N LEU A 23 -18.60 -8.13 7.36
CA LEU A 23 -17.53 -8.92 6.71
C LEU A 23 -17.71 -10.41 7.00
N VAL A 24 -18.02 -11.16 5.94
CA VAL A 24 -18.21 -12.62 5.97
C VAL A 24 -17.08 -13.39 5.30
N GLY A 25 -16.17 -12.69 4.62
CA GLY A 25 -14.99 -13.27 3.99
C GLY A 25 -13.88 -12.26 3.72
N VAL A 26 -12.64 -12.67 3.88
CA VAL A 26 -11.44 -11.86 3.67
C VAL A 26 -10.36 -12.63 2.90
N THR A 27 -9.27 -11.99 2.50
CA THR A 27 -8.08 -12.69 1.96
C THR A 27 -7.19 -13.21 3.07
N HIS A 28 -6.25 -14.10 2.72
CA HIS A 28 -5.19 -14.55 3.62
C HIS A 28 -4.22 -13.43 4.04
N GLU A 29 -4.19 -12.31 3.31
CA GLU A 29 -3.36 -11.14 3.58
C GLU A 29 -4.08 -10.09 4.46
N CYS A 30 -5.35 -10.32 4.82
CA CYS A 30 -6.10 -9.39 5.66
C CYS A 30 -5.76 -9.59 7.14
N ASP A 31 -4.99 -8.66 7.69
CA ASP A 31 -4.46 -8.69 9.06
C ASP A 31 -4.88 -7.49 9.93
N TRP A 32 -5.57 -6.50 9.34
CA TRP A 32 -5.92 -5.24 9.99
C TRP A 32 -7.37 -4.81 9.69
N PRO A 33 -8.11 -4.30 10.69
CA PRO A 33 -7.76 -4.28 12.12
C PRO A 33 -7.68 -5.70 12.70
N PRO A 34 -7.05 -5.91 13.88
CA PRO A 34 -6.79 -7.25 14.41
C PRO A 34 -8.06 -8.12 14.57
N GLU A 35 -9.23 -7.49 14.71
CA GLU A 35 -10.50 -8.21 14.79
C GLU A 35 -10.88 -8.96 13.50
N VAL A 36 -10.28 -8.68 12.35
CA VAL A 36 -10.57 -9.41 11.08
C VAL A 36 -9.87 -10.76 11.01
N VAL A 37 -8.81 -10.95 11.81
CA VAL A 37 -8.07 -12.20 11.86
C VAL A 37 -8.97 -13.31 12.37
N GLY A 38 -9.02 -14.42 11.63
CA GLY A 38 -9.87 -15.58 11.92
C GLY A 38 -11.24 -15.56 11.25
N LEU A 39 -11.57 -14.52 10.46
CA LEU A 39 -12.67 -14.60 9.51
C LEU A 39 -12.43 -15.71 8.46
N PRO A 40 -13.50 -16.21 7.82
CA PRO A 40 -13.36 -17.11 6.68
C PRO A 40 -12.46 -16.50 5.60
N VAL A 41 -11.48 -17.28 5.15
CA VAL A 41 -10.50 -16.85 4.15
C VAL A 41 -10.93 -17.35 2.78
N MET A 42 -11.01 -16.43 1.81
CA MET A 42 -11.51 -16.68 0.46
C MET A 42 -10.38 -16.94 -0.55
N THR A 43 -9.14 -16.66 -0.19
CA THR A 43 -8.01 -16.78 -1.12
C THR A 43 -6.82 -17.48 -0.49
N SER A 44 -6.02 -18.13 -1.31
CA SER A 44 -4.71 -18.66 -0.90
C SER A 44 -3.65 -18.33 -1.94
N ASN A 45 -2.38 -18.35 -1.52
CA ASN A 45 -1.26 -18.22 -2.44
C ASN A 45 -1.17 -19.45 -3.35
N ALA A 46 -1.18 -19.25 -4.66
CA ALA A 46 -0.90 -20.30 -5.64
C ALA A 46 0.61 -20.58 -5.78
N LEU A 47 1.42 -19.59 -5.39
CA LEU A 47 2.87 -19.65 -5.37
C LEU A 47 3.35 -19.83 -3.93
N ASP A 48 4.32 -20.72 -3.71
CA ASP A 48 5.06 -20.69 -2.45
C ASP A 48 5.89 -19.40 -2.44
N LEU A 49 5.53 -18.43 -1.62
CA LEU A 49 6.23 -17.14 -1.47
C LEU A 49 6.76 -16.92 -0.05
N ALA A 50 6.43 -17.83 0.88
CA ALA A 50 6.76 -17.66 2.28
C ALA A 50 8.28 -17.68 2.48
N GLY A 51 8.81 -16.62 3.11
CA GLY A 51 10.24 -16.46 3.38
C GLY A 51 11.12 -16.26 2.14
N ALA A 52 10.55 -16.14 0.95
CA ALA A 52 11.28 -15.87 -0.28
C ALA A 52 11.84 -14.42 -0.27
N THR A 53 13.00 -14.23 -0.90
CA THR A 53 13.58 -12.89 -1.13
C THR A 53 12.84 -12.13 -2.24
N SER A 54 13.02 -10.80 -2.33
CA SER A 54 12.49 -9.98 -3.42
C SER A 54 12.83 -10.53 -4.80
N ARG A 55 14.06 -11.00 -4.99
CA ARG A 55 14.49 -11.59 -6.27
C ARG A 55 13.74 -12.86 -6.60
N GLU A 56 13.53 -13.73 -5.61
CA GLU A 56 12.83 -14.99 -5.80
C GLU A 56 11.34 -14.79 -6.05
N ILE A 57 10.70 -13.89 -5.30
CA ILE A 57 9.30 -13.50 -5.53
C ILE A 57 9.17 -12.87 -6.92
N HIS A 58 10.04 -11.93 -7.29
CA HIS A 58 10.02 -11.29 -8.61
C HIS A 58 10.11 -12.31 -9.75
N ARG A 59 11.01 -13.30 -9.62
CA ARG A 59 11.13 -14.38 -10.60
C ARG A 59 9.85 -15.23 -10.66
N ARG A 60 9.33 -15.69 -9.52
CA ARG A 60 8.14 -16.57 -9.45
C ARG A 60 6.88 -15.87 -9.98
N VAL A 61 6.65 -14.64 -9.54
CA VAL A 61 5.53 -13.80 -10.01
C VAL A 61 5.68 -13.48 -11.49
N GLY A 62 6.88 -13.08 -11.93
CA GLY A 62 7.18 -12.82 -13.33
C GLY A 62 6.88 -14.04 -14.22
N GLU A 63 7.34 -15.23 -13.82
CA GLU A 63 7.06 -16.49 -14.51
C GLU A 63 5.55 -16.79 -14.56
N ALA A 64 4.82 -16.58 -13.45
CA ALA A 64 3.38 -16.82 -13.39
C ALA A 64 2.60 -15.88 -14.33
N VAL A 65 2.87 -14.57 -14.27
CA VAL A 65 2.23 -13.56 -15.13
C VAL A 65 2.49 -13.83 -16.61
N HIS A 66 3.74 -14.11 -17.00
CA HIS A 66 4.08 -14.40 -18.40
C HIS A 66 3.52 -15.75 -18.87
N GLY A 67 3.44 -16.74 -17.98
CA GLY A 67 2.90 -18.05 -18.26
C GLY A 67 1.37 -18.14 -18.23
N GLY A 68 0.68 -17.07 -17.81
CA GLY A 68 -0.77 -17.06 -17.59
C GLY A 68 -1.21 -17.95 -16.42
N SER A 69 -0.31 -18.24 -15.48
CA SER A 69 -0.63 -18.98 -14.25
C SER A 69 -1.19 -18.02 -13.21
N ALA A 70 -2.16 -18.49 -12.42
CA ALA A 70 -2.72 -17.72 -11.32
C ALA A 70 -1.68 -17.51 -10.22
N ILE A 71 -1.65 -16.31 -9.63
CA ILE A 71 -0.82 -15.98 -8.45
C ILE A 71 -1.58 -16.34 -7.16
N TYR A 72 -2.91 -16.28 -7.23
CA TYR A 72 -3.83 -16.59 -6.15
C TYR A 72 -4.83 -17.64 -6.59
N HIS A 73 -5.34 -18.40 -5.63
CA HIS A 73 -6.51 -19.24 -5.81
C HIS A 73 -7.67 -18.64 -5.04
N LEU A 74 -8.80 -18.41 -5.73
CA LEU A 74 -10.08 -18.10 -5.12
C LEU A 74 -10.76 -19.41 -4.68
N ASP A 75 -11.12 -19.51 -3.40
CA ASP A 75 -11.85 -20.66 -2.86
C ASP A 75 -13.35 -20.52 -3.19
N GLU A 76 -13.76 -21.20 -4.26
CA GLU A 76 -15.14 -21.18 -4.75
C GLU A 76 -16.14 -21.70 -3.71
N ASN A 77 -15.79 -22.72 -2.92
CA ASN A 77 -16.69 -23.27 -1.91
C ASN A 77 -16.86 -22.29 -0.75
N ALA A 78 -15.77 -21.64 -0.33
CA ALA A 78 -15.83 -20.61 0.70
C ALA A 78 -16.64 -19.40 0.22
N LEU A 79 -16.48 -19.00 -1.05
CA LEU A 79 -17.22 -17.89 -1.65
C LEU A 79 -18.72 -18.20 -1.76
N GLU A 80 -19.08 -19.40 -2.21
CA GLU A 80 -20.48 -19.86 -2.26
C GLU A 80 -21.09 -19.90 -0.85
N ALA A 81 -20.39 -20.47 0.13
CA ALA A 81 -20.84 -20.53 1.52
C ALA A 81 -20.93 -19.15 2.18
N ALA A 82 -20.16 -18.17 1.70
CA ALA A 82 -20.20 -16.80 2.19
C ALA A 82 -21.47 -16.07 1.76
N ASP A 83 -22.19 -16.51 0.71
CA ASP A 83 -23.48 -15.96 0.28
C ASP A 83 -23.49 -14.42 0.33
N ALA A 84 -22.52 -13.80 -0.35
CA ALA A 84 -22.24 -12.38 -0.24
C ALA A 84 -23.18 -11.54 -1.12
N ASP A 85 -23.63 -10.39 -0.60
CA ASP A 85 -24.36 -9.39 -1.38
C ASP A 85 -23.38 -8.52 -2.19
N LEU A 86 -22.20 -8.24 -1.61
CA LEU A 86 -21.17 -7.35 -2.15
C LEU A 86 -19.79 -8.01 -2.06
N ILE A 87 -19.06 -8.03 -3.17
CA ILE A 87 -17.68 -8.49 -3.27
C ILE A 87 -16.80 -7.34 -3.72
N LEU A 88 -15.84 -6.97 -2.88
CA LEU A 88 -14.85 -5.91 -3.16
C LEU A 88 -13.56 -6.56 -3.67
N THR A 89 -13.08 -6.13 -4.83
CA THR A 89 -11.82 -6.59 -5.43
C THR A 89 -11.03 -5.42 -6.06
N GLN A 90 -9.94 -5.69 -6.78
CA GLN A 90 -9.09 -4.71 -7.44
C GLN A 90 -8.34 -5.30 -8.65
N GLU A 91 -8.13 -4.51 -9.71
CA GLU A 91 -7.27 -4.83 -10.85
C GLU A 91 -6.08 -3.87 -11.05
N LEU A 92 -5.79 -3.00 -10.07
CA LEU A 92 -4.72 -2.00 -10.16
C LEU A 92 -3.33 -2.61 -10.37
N CYS A 93 -3.08 -3.75 -9.74
CA CYS A 93 -1.84 -4.50 -9.87
C CYS A 93 -2.18 -5.96 -10.18
N ALA A 94 -1.57 -6.51 -11.23
CA ALA A 94 -1.76 -7.90 -11.63
C ALA A 94 -1.26 -8.92 -10.60
N VAL A 95 -0.62 -8.45 -9.51
CA VAL A 95 0.02 -9.27 -8.48
C VAL A 95 -0.69 -9.18 -7.14
N CYS A 96 -1.44 -8.11 -6.83
CA CYS A 96 -1.84 -7.82 -5.44
C CYS A 96 -3.23 -8.34 -5.03
N ALA A 97 -4.09 -8.70 -5.99
CA ALA A 97 -5.45 -9.15 -5.72
C ALA A 97 -5.95 -10.10 -6.82
N VAL A 98 -7.02 -10.84 -6.51
CA VAL A 98 -7.75 -11.65 -7.50
C VAL A 98 -8.53 -10.70 -8.41
N GLY A 99 -8.19 -10.63 -9.70
CA GLY A 99 -8.75 -9.63 -10.59
C GLY A 99 -10.29 -9.71 -10.75
N TYR A 100 -10.92 -8.55 -11.00
CA TYR A 100 -12.36 -8.42 -11.24
C TYR A 100 -12.91 -9.44 -12.24
N ARG A 101 -12.19 -9.73 -13.33
CA ARG A 101 -12.63 -10.75 -14.30
C ARG A 101 -12.79 -12.12 -13.68
N GLU A 102 -11.78 -12.60 -12.96
CA GLU A 102 -11.77 -13.92 -12.33
C GLU A 102 -12.89 -14.04 -11.29
N VAL A 103 -13.05 -13.02 -10.45
CA VAL A 103 -14.14 -12.95 -9.46
C VAL A 103 -15.51 -12.95 -10.14
N SER A 104 -15.69 -12.14 -11.18
CA SER A 104 -16.96 -12.04 -11.91
C SER A 104 -17.33 -13.34 -12.64
N ASP A 105 -16.34 -14.02 -13.22
CA ASP A 105 -16.55 -15.30 -13.89
C ASP A 105 -16.92 -16.39 -12.88
N THR A 106 -16.29 -16.38 -11.70
CA THR A 106 -16.62 -17.29 -10.58
C THR A 106 -18.03 -17.05 -10.06
N VAL A 107 -18.41 -15.79 -9.78
CA VAL A 107 -19.76 -15.40 -9.34
C VAL A 107 -20.83 -15.87 -10.33
N ARG A 108 -20.57 -15.73 -11.64
CA ARG A 108 -21.48 -16.22 -12.69
C ARG A 108 -21.56 -17.74 -12.75
N ALA A 109 -20.42 -18.43 -12.62
CA ALA A 109 -20.36 -19.89 -12.67
C ALA A 109 -21.10 -20.54 -11.50
N LEU A 110 -21.02 -19.92 -10.31
CA LEU A 110 -21.71 -20.34 -9.08
C LEU A 110 -23.15 -19.80 -8.98
N GLU A 111 -23.65 -19.08 -9.99
CA GLU A 111 -24.99 -18.47 -10.01
C GLU A 111 -25.30 -17.58 -8.77
N LEU A 112 -24.28 -16.91 -8.23
CA LEU A 112 -24.41 -16.04 -7.05
C LEU A 112 -25.05 -14.69 -7.43
N ASN A 113 -25.84 -14.14 -6.52
CA ASN A 113 -26.48 -12.82 -6.68
C ASN A 113 -25.63 -11.67 -6.10
N SER A 114 -24.30 -11.78 -6.20
CA SER A 114 -23.37 -10.81 -5.63
C SER A 114 -23.09 -9.66 -6.60
N THR A 115 -23.04 -8.44 -6.08
CA THR A 115 -22.47 -7.29 -6.79
C THR A 115 -20.95 -7.31 -6.63
N VAL A 116 -20.19 -7.25 -7.73
CA VAL A 116 -18.73 -7.21 -7.70
C VAL A 116 -18.25 -5.80 -8.06
N ILE A 117 -17.37 -5.22 -7.23
CA ILE A 117 -16.80 -3.89 -7.44
C ILE A 117 -15.28 -3.96 -7.44
N SER A 118 -14.64 -3.39 -8.46
CA SER A 118 -13.19 -3.19 -8.53
C SER A 118 -12.80 -1.81 -8.02
N LEU A 119 -11.86 -1.74 -7.07
CA LEU A 119 -11.38 -0.50 -6.46
C LEU A 119 -9.97 -0.18 -7.00
N GLU A 120 -9.85 0.86 -7.82
CA GLU A 120 -8.61 1.14 -8.57
C GLU A 120 -8.10 2.59 -8.38
N PRO A 121 -7.80 3.01 -7.13
CA PRO A 121 -7.26 4.33 -6.89
C PRO A 121 -5.80 4.44 -7.33
N VAL A 122 -5.45 5.54 -8.01
CA VAL A 122 -4.07 5.84 -8.41
C VAL A 122 -3.47 7.04 -7.68
N SER A 123 -4.25 7.74 -6.85
CA SER A 123 -3.84 8.94 -6.11
C SER A 123 -4.47 8.95 -4.71
N VAL A 124 -3.95 9.78 -3.80
CA VAL A 124 -4.51 9.92 -2.44
C VAL A 124 -5.98 10.34 -2.50
N GLU A 125 -6.34 11.27 -3.40
CA GLU A 125 -7.73 11.66 -3.60
C GLU A 125 -8.58 10.51 -4.16
N GLY A 126 -8.02 9.69 -5.05
CA GLY A 126 -8.66 8.47 -5.54
C GLY A 126 -8.97 7.47 -4.42
N ILE A 127 -8.09 7.36 -3.43
CA ILE A 127 -8.30 6.52 -2.25
C ILE A 127 -9.49 7.05 -1.43
N LEU A 128 -9.55 8.36 -1.17
CA LEU A 128 -10.69 8.97 -0.46
C LEU A 128 -12.02 8.77 -1.21
N ASN A 129 -12.01 8.87 -2.53
CA ASN A 129 -13.18 8.57 -3.36
C ASN A 129 -13.57 7.09 -3.32
N THR A 130 -12.60 6.19 -3.15
CA THR A 130 -12.83 4.75 -2.99
C THR A 130 -13.55 4.47 -1.68
N ILE A 131 -13.18 5.15 -0.59
CA ILE A 131 -13.90 5.08 0.69
C ILE A 131 -15.37 5.50 0.52
N ALA A 132 -15.62 6.62 -0.15
CA ALA A 132 -16.98 7.07 -0.45
C ALA A 132 -17.76 6.07 -1.32
N THR A 133 -17.10 5.44 -2.29
CA THR A 133 -17.69 4.41 -3.16
C THR A 133 -18.09 3.18 -2.36
N VAL A 134 -17.22 2.68 -1.49
CA VAL A 134 -17.52 1.53 -0.61
C VAL A 134 -18.68 1.88 0.33
N GLY A 135 -18.69 3.09 0.91
CA GLY A 135 -19.79 3.59 1.72
C GLY A 135 -21.13 3.53 1.00
N ALA A 136 -21.21 4.04 -0.23
CA ALA A 136 -22.43 4.01 -1.03
C ALA A 136 -22.86 2.60 -1.45
N MET A 137 -21.91 1.70 -1.73
CA MET A 137 -22.24 0.32 -2.09
C MET A 137 -22.66 -0.54 -0.90
N ALA A 138 -22.30 -0.12 0.32
CA ALA A 138 -22.56 -0.83 1.55
C ALA A 138 -23.64 -0.17 2.44
N ASP A 139 -24.42 0.78 1.89
CA ASP A 139 -25.45 1.55 2.60
C ASP A 139 -24.91 2.24 3.88
N ALA A 140 -23.69 2.78 3.81
CA ALA A 140 -22.95 3.43 4.89
C ALA A 140 -22.39 4.81 4.48
N GLU A 141 -23.16 5.58 3.71
CA GLU A 141 -22.77 6.89 3.18
C GLU A 141 -22.41 7.89 4.27
N ASP A 142 -23.22 7.97 5.34
CA ASP A 142 -22.97 8.90 6.45
C ASP A 142 -21.62 8.61 7.12
N ALA A 143 -21.33 7.34 7.42
CA ALA A 143 -20.06 6.91 7.98
C ALA A 143 -18.87 7.21 7.04
N ALA A 144 -19.08 7.03 5.73
CA ALA A 144 -18.05 7.33 4.73
C ALA A 144 -17.76 8.82 4.61
N VAL A 145 -18.79 9.67 4.66
CA VAL A 145 -18.63 11.13 4.69
C VAL A 145 -17.84 11.55 5.93
N GLU A 146 -18.24 11.08 7.12
CA GLU A 146 -17.55 11.39 8.38
C GLU A 146 -16.07 10.96 8.34
N LEU A 147 -15.79 9.75 7.85
CA LEU A 147 -14.43 9.23 7.72
C LEU A 147 -13.60 10.07 6.74
N VAL A 148 -14.12 10.36 5.54
CA VAL A 148 -13.41 11.15 4.53
C VAL A 148 -13.15 12.58 5.01
N GLU A 149 -14.11 13.21 5.70
CA GLU A 149 -13.93 14.54 6.30
C GLU A 149 -12.82 14.54 7.35
N SER A 150 -12.79 13.52 8.21
CA SER A 150 -11.72 13.35 9.21
C SER A 150 -10.34 13.20 8.56
N LEU A 151 -10.22 12.33 7.55
CA LEU A 151 -8.97 12.12 6.81
C LEU A 151 -8.52 13.39 6.09
N ARG A 152 -9.44 14.12 5.44
CA ARG A 152 -9.12 15.41 4.80
C ARG A 152 -8.69 16.47 5.79
N ALA A 153 -9.29 16.52 6.98
CA ALA A 153 -8.88 17.46 8.02
C ALA A 153 -7.44 17.20 8.49
N ARG A 154 -7.08 15.92 8.69
CA ARG A 154 -5.70 15.51 9.03
C ARG A 154 -4.70 15.88 7.93
N LEU A 155 -5.02 15.53 6.67
CA LEU A 155 -4.21 15.91 5.51
C LEU A 155 -4.00 17.43 5.40
N GLY A 156 -5.09 18.20 5.56
CA GLY A 156 -5.04 19.65 5.51
C GLY A 156 -4.15 20.26 6.60
N ALA A 157 -4.10 19.66 7.79
CA ALA A 157 -3.20 20.10 8.86
C ALA A 157 -1.72 19.88 8.49
N ILE A 158 -1.38 18.72 7.93
CA ILE A 158 -0.01 18.42 7.47
C ILE A 158 0.39 19.35 6.33
N GLU A 159 -0.46 19.50 5.31
CA GLU A 159 -0.17 20.33 4.15
C GLU A 159 -0.01 21.81 4.51
N ALA A 160 -0.87 22.33 5.39
CA ALA A 160 -0.77 23.70 5.88
C ALA A 160 0.55 23.92 6.65
N LYS A 161 0.95 22.97 7.50
CA LYS A 161 2.21 23.08 8.25
C LYS A 161 3.43 22.95 7.35
N ALA A 162 3.42 22.03 6.39
CA ALA A 162 4.48 21.89 5.40
C ALA A 162 4.61 23.16 4.54
N GLN A 163 3.48 23.78 4.18
CA GLN A 163 3.46 25.05 3.46
C GLN A 163 4.05 26.20 4.30
N GLU A 164 3.67 26.32 5.58
CA GLU A 164 4.25 27.30 6.52
C GLU A 164 5.78 27.16 6.60
N ARG A 165 6.29 25.92 6.69
CA ARG A 165 7.72 25.65 6.74
C ARG A 165 8.42 26.05 5.45
N ARG A 166 7.84 25.74 4.29
CA ARG A 166 8.36 26.18 2.98
C ARG A 166 8.44 27.71 2.87
N GLU A 167 7.41 28.41 3.33
CA GLU A 167 7.39 29.88 3.37
C GLU A 167 8.43 30.47 4.32
N ALA A 168 8.76 29.74 5.40
CA ALA A 168 9.87 30.05 6.30
C ALA A 168 11.26 29.67 5.76
N GLY A 169 11.35 29.16 4.53
CA GLY A 169 12.61 28.82 3.84
C GLY A 169 13.08 27.38 4.02
N PHE A 170 12.27 26.51 4.61
CA PHE A 170 12.57 25.07 4.65
C PHE A 170 12.52 24.49 3.23
N VAL A 171 13.57 23.77 2.84
CA VAL A 171 13.63 23.06 1.56
C VAL A 171 13.40 21.59 1.84
N GLY A 172 12.31 21.06 1.31
CA GLY A 172 11.97 19.64 1.42
C GLY A 172 13.04 18.74 0.80
N PRO A 173 13.27 17.55 1.37
CA PRO A 173 14.29 16.64 0.88
C PRO A 173 13.92 16.06 -0.50
N ARG A 174 14.93 15.85 -1.33
CA ARG A 174 14.86 14.98 -2.52
C ARG A 174 14.89 13.53 -2.06
N VAL A 175 13.88 12.77 -2.46
CA VAL A 175 13.64 11.42 -1.97
C VAL A 175 13.68 10.45 -3.12
N VAL A 176 14.26 9.28 -2.90
CA VAL A 176 13.97 8.08 -3.70
C VAL A 176 13.20 7.12 -2.83
N GLY A 177 11.95 6.82 -3.22
CA GLY A 177 11.19 5.71 -2.65
C GLY A 177 11.38 4.42 -3.46
N LEU A 178 11.68 3.31 -2.78
CA LEU A 178 11.76 1.98 -3.37
C LEU A 178 10.67 1.07 -2.83
N GLU A 179 9.77 0.61 -3.70
CA GLU A 179 8.70 -0.34 -3.34
C GLU A 179 9.02 -1.79 -3.70
N TRP A 180 10.18 -2.03 -4.30
CA TRP A 180 10.78 -3.35 -4.47
C TRP A 180 12.30 -3.20 -4.52
N LEU A 181 13.04 -4.18 -3.99
CA LEU A 181 14.49 -4.04 -3.79
C LEU A 181 15.34 -4.82 -4.80
N ASP A 182 14.83 -5.91 -5.35
CA ASP A 182 15.60 -6.73 -6.30
C ASP A 182 14.74 -7.38 -7.40
N PRO A 183 14.86 -6.92 -8.67
CA PRO A 183 15.54 -5.67 -9.06
C PRO A 183 14.82 -4.46 -8.43
N PRO A 184 15.47 -3.29 -8.24
CA PRO A 184 14.81 -2.17 -7.57
C PRO A 184 13.67 -1.60 -8.42
N PHE A 185 12.56 -1.25 -7.79
CA PHE A 185 11.44 -0.51 -8.40
C PHE A 185 11.26 0.82 -7.67
N SER A 186 11.12 1.91 -8.43
CA SER A 186 10.69 3.18 -7.88
C SER A 186 9.20 3.16 -7.57
N VAL A 187 8.82 3.90 -6.54
CA VAL A 187 7.43 4.04 -6.11
C VAL A 187 6.52 4.60 -7.21
N GLY A 188 5.26 4.15 -7.22
CA GLY A 188 4.23 4.63 -8.13
C GLY A 188 2.90 4.99 -7.46
N HIS A 189 1.87 5.13 -8.29
CA HIS A 189 0.49 5.46 -7.92
C HIS A 189 0.44 6.68 -6.99
N TRP A 190 -0.10 6.50 -5.78
CA TRP A 190 -0.29 7.55 -4.79
C TRP A 190 0.96 7.87 -3.98
N VAL A 191 1.99 7.02 -4.00
CA VAL A 191 3.15 7.17 -3.10
C VAL A 191 3.97 8.44 -3.41
N PRO A 192 4.25 8.81 -4.68
CA PRO A 192 4.82 10.12 -4.98
C PRO A 192 3.96 11.29 -4.49
N ASP A 193 2.63 11.17 -4.54
CA ASP A 193 1.71 12.15 -3.96
C ASP A 193 1.83 12.23 -2.44
N GLN A 194 1.96 11.08 -1.74
CA GLN A 194 2.21 11.04 -0.29
C GLN A 194 3.49 11.81 0.08
N ILE A 195 4.60 11.53 -0.63
CA ILE A 195 5.89 12.20 -0.43
C ILE A 195 5.76 13.72 -0.62
N ARG A 196 5.06 14.14 -1.68
CA ARG A 196 4.84 15.56 -1.99
C ARG A 196 4.01 16.27 -0.92
N ARG A 197 2.94 15.64 -0.44
CA ARG A 197 2.04 16.20 0.60
C ARG A 197 2.74 16.33 1.95
N ALA A 198 3.60 15.37 2.28
CA ALA A 198 4.47 15.41 3.45
C ALA A 198 5.58 16.48 3.38
N GLY A 199 5.79 17.09 2.20
CA GLY A 199 6.75 18.18 2.00
C GLY A 199 8.08 17.76 1.39
N GLY A 200 8.24 16.50 1.00
CA GLY A 200 9.39 16.01 0.23
C GLY A 200 9.17 16.08 -1.28
N TRP A 201 10.16 15.62 -2.04
CA TRP A 201 10.07 15.52 -3.50
C TRP A 201 10.67 14.21 -4.01
N ASP A 202 9.82 13.31 -4.50
CA ASP A 202 10.29 12.06 -5.12
C ASP A 202 10.94 12.35 -6.48
N VAL A 203 12.15 11.81 -6.71
CA VAL A 203 12.96 12.14 -7.90
C VAL A 203 12.99 11.03 -8.98
N LEU A 204 12.36 9.87 -8.74
CA LEU A 204 12.36 8.74 -9.68
C LEU A 204 10.98 8.20 -10.03
N GLY A 205 10.05 8.21 -9.09
CA GLY A 205 8.68 7.78 -9.29
C GLY A 205 7.84 8.83 -10.04
N GLN A 206 6.63 8.43 -10.40
CA GLN A 206 5.69 9.28 -11.12
C GLN A 206 4.30 9.16 -10.52
N ASP A 207 3.76 10.28 -10.06
CA ASP A 207 2.41 10.39 -9.52
C ASP A 207 1.35 9.83 -10.49
N GLY A 208 0.43 9.04 -9.96
CA GLY A 208 -0.68 8.43 -10.69
C GLY A 208 -0.28 7.31 -11.67
N SER A 209 1.02 7.01 -11.83
CA SER A 209 1.51 5.98 -12.75
C SER A 209 1.95 4.73 -12.00
N PRO A 210 1.82 3.52 -12.55
CA PRO A 210 2.36 2.33 -11.92
C PRO A 210 3.85 2.46 -11.61
N ALA A 211 4.28 1.76 -10.56
CA ALA A 211 5.68 1.63 -10.20
C ALA A 211 6.51 1.09 -11.37
N ARG A 212 7.77 1.52 -11.41
CA ARG A 212 8.64 1.24 -12.56
C ARG A 212 9.93 0.56 -12.13
N PRO A 213 10.42 -0.43 -12.89
CA PRO A 213 11.78 -0.92 -12.71
C PRO A 213 12.77 0.25 -12.81
N THR A 214 13.70 0.32 -11.87
CA THR A 214 14.82 1.26 -11.86
C THR A 214 16.14 0.49 -11.69
N THR A 215 17.25 1.19 -11.55
CA THR A 215 18.56 0.61 -11.27
C THR A 215 19.21 1.33 -10.11
N TRP A 216 20.11 0.65 -9.40
CA TRP A 216 20.94 1.30 -8.39
C TRP A 216 21.74 2.46 -9.00
N ASP A 217 22.25 2.31 -10.23
CA ASP A 217 22.94 3.40 -10.94
C ASP A 217 22.05 4.64 -11.13
N ALA A 218 20.76 4.46 -11.45
CA ALA A 218 19.81 5.58 -11.54
C ALA A 218 19.56 6.23 -10.17
N VAL A 219 19.53 5.45 -9.08
CA VAL A 219 19.47 5.97 -7.70
C VAL A 219 20.72 6.80 -7.37
N ALA A 220 21.91 6.36 -7.80
CA ALA A 220 23.14 7.10 -7.60
C ALA A 220 23.21 8.39 -8.44
N GLU A 221 22.73 8.35 -9.68
CA GLU A 221 22.74 9.49 -10.59
C GLU A 221 21.93 10.68 -10.07
N VAL A 222 20.81 10.41 -9.38
CA VAL A 222 19.96 11.46 -8.82
C VAL A 222 20.42 11.99 -7.45
N ASP A 223 21.36 11.30 -6.81
CA ASP A 223 21.95 11.60 -5.48
C ASP A 223 20.91 12.15 -4.48
N PRO A 224 20.01 11.30 -3.96
CA PRO A 224 18.92 11.77 -3.11
C PRO A 224 19.42 12.24 -1.73
N ASP A 225 18.61 13.10 -1.10
CA ASP A 225 18.82 13.49 0.29
C ASP A 225 18.42 12.37 1.26
N LEU A 226 17.40 11.58 0.89
CA LEU A 226 16.83 10.45 1.62
C LEU A 226 16.53 9.27 0.69
N LEU A 227 16.90 8.06 1.11
CA LEU A 227 16.51 6.81 0.47
C LEU A 227 15.49 6.10 1.38
N LEU A 228 14.25 5.98 0.89
CA LEU A 228 13.16 5.33 1.61
C LEU A 228 12.93 3.93 1.03
N VAL A 229 12.95 2.93 1.91
CA VAL A 229 12.80 1.52 1.57
C VAL A 229 11.46 1.03 2.11
N MET A 230 10.51 0.73 1.21
CA MET A 230 9.12 0.40 1.53
C MET A 230 8.58 -0.75 0.66
N PRO A 231 9.22 -1.93 0.67
CA PRO A 231 8.82 -3.03 -0.20
C PRO A 231 7.34 -3.41 -0.01
N CYS A 232 6.64 -3.55 -1.14
CA CYS A 232 5.21 -3.87 -1.15
C CYS A 232 4.95 -5.23 -0.50
N GLY A 233 3.99 -5.27 0.44
CA GLY A 233 3.62 -6.48 1.18
C GLY A 233 4.52 -6.80 2.38
N TYR A 234 5.46 -5.93 2.74
CA TYR A 234 6.37 -6.13 3.88
C TYR A 234 6.01 -5.15 5.01
N HIS A 235 5.85 -5.68 6.21
CA HIS A 235 5.86 -4.89 7.44
C HIS A 235 7.27 -4.46 7.82
N LEU A 236 7.42 -3.49 8.73
CA LEU A 236 8.72 -2.86 9.03
C LEU A 236 9.86 -3.87 9.28
N ASN A 237 9.63 -4.87 10.13
CA ASN A 237 10.66 -5.87 10.45
C ASN A 237 11.05 -6.71 9.22
N GLU A 238 10.09 -6.99 8.34
CA GLU A 238 10.32 -7.72 7.10
C GLU A 238 11.09 -6.84 6.12
N THR A 239 10.76 -5.55 6.03
CA THR A 239 11.52 -4.56 5.25
C THR A 239 12.99 -4.53 5.66
N VAL A 240 13.27 -4.47 6.97
CA VAL A 240 14.64 -4.49 7.51
C VAL A 240 15.34 -5.81 7.17
N ALA A 241 14.68 -6.94 7.39
CA ALA A 241 15.24 -8.25 7.11
C ALA A 241 15.51 -8.44 5.61
N GLU A 242 14.62 -7.94 4.75
CA GLU A 242 14.79 -7.99 3.30
C GLU A 242 15.96 -7.12 2.86
N TRP A 243 16.06 -5.89 3.37
CA TRP A 243 17.24 -5.06 3.15
C TRP A 243 18.52 -5.78 3.55
N GLN A 244 18.61 -6.47 4.68
CA GLN A 244 19.83 -7.19 5.04
C GLN A 244 20.24 -8.29 4.05
N ARG A 245 19.28 -8.82 3.28
CA ARG A 245 19.47 -9.95 2.35
C ARG A 245 19.62 -9.51 0.89
N THR A 246 19.12 -8.32 0.52
CA THR A 246 19.18 -7.82 -0.86
C THR A 246 20.63 -7.59 -1.31
N PRO A 247 21.08 -8.24 -2.39
CA PRO A 247 22.36 -7.92 -3.02
C PRO A 247 22.37 -6.48 -3.56
N ARG A 248 23.42 -5.73 -3.28
CA ARG A 248 23.58 -4.34 -3.69
C ARG A 248 24.99 -4.07 -4.21
N PRO A 249 25.19 -3.03 -5.03
CA PRO A 249 26.53 -2.65 -5.46
C PRO A 249 27.42 -2.25 -4.29
N ASP A 250 28.70 -2.62 -4.34
CA ASP A 250 29.68 -2.32 -3.29
C ASP A 250 29.82 -0.81 -3.03
N TRP A 251 29.60 0.03 -4.05
CA TRP A 251 29.69 1.48 -3.95
C TRP A 251 28.48 2.11 -3.23
N LEU A 252 27.41 1.37 -2.95
CA LEU A 252 26.19 1.97 -2.41
C LEU A 252 26.43 2.63 -1.05
N ASP A 253 27.32 2.07 -0.22
CA ASP A 253 27.72 2.66 1.07
C ASP A 253 28.42 4.03 0.91
N GLU A 254 28.86 4.38 -0.30
CA GLU A 254 29.43 5.68 -0.65
C GLU A 254 28.36 6.72 -1.02
N LEU A 255 27.10 6.32 -1.20
CA LEU A 255 26.00 7.23 -1.52
C LEU A 255 25.80 8.24 -0.39
N GLY A 256 25.64 9.52 -0.74
CA GLY A 256 25.56 10.61 0.22
C GLY A 256 24.44 10.41 1.26
N ALA A 257 23.27 9.92 0.84
CA ALA A 257 22.16 9.61 1.74
C ALA A 257 22.57 8.58 2.81
N ILE A 258 23.27 7.51 2.41
CA ILE A 258 23.67 6.44 3.34
C ILE A 258 24.73 6.95 4.32
N GLN A 259 25.73 7.67 3.84
CA GLN A 259 26.78 8.25 4.71
C GLN A 259 26.23 9.23 5.76
N ARG A 260 25.11 9.89 5.46
CA ARG A 260 24.42 10.81 6.39
C ARG A 260 23.44 10.09 7.33
N GLY A 261 23.27 8.77 7.20
CA GLY A 261 22.28 8.00 7.97
C GLY A 261 20.85 8.26 7.52
N HIS A 262 20.66 8.67 6.26
CA HIS A 262 19.37 9.02 5.65
C HIS A 262 18.82 7.85 4.80
N LEU A 263 19.05 6.63 5.24
CA LEU A 263 18.45 5.41 4.71
C LEU A 263 17.38 4.94 5.71
N ILE A 264 16.12 4.94 5.30
CA ILE A 264 14.99 4.70 6.21
C ILE A 264 14.18 3.49 5.71
N ALA A 265 13.98 2.52 6.58
CA ALA A 265 13.00 1.45 6.39
C ALA A 265 11.61 1.91 6.86
N LEU A 266 10.60 1.56 6.07
CA LEU A 266 9.20 1.85 6.33
C LEU A 266 8.38 0.55 6.31
N ASP A 267 7.26 0.52 7.02
CA ASP A 267 6.22 -0.48 6.83
C ASP A 267 5.49 -0.22 5.50
N GLY A 268 5.96 -0.87 4.44
CA GLY A 268 5.43 -0.72 3.08
C GLY A 268 4.00 -1.21 2.98
N SER A 269 3.70 -2.36 3.60
CA SER A 269 2.39 -3.01 3.57
C SER A 269 1.29 -2.09 4.13
N ALA A 270 1.46 -1.59 5.35
CA ALA A 270 0.42 -0.86 6.07
C ALA A 270 0.12 0.53 5.50
N TYR A 271 1.17 1.28 5.15
CA TYR A 271 1.06 2.72 4.91
C TYR A 271 1.26 3.12 3.44
N PHE A 272 1.91 2.28 2.63
CA PHE A 272 2.31 2.66 1.27
C PHE A 272 1.70 1.78 0.18
N SER A 273 1.33 0.53 0.48
CA SER A 273 0.83 -0.44 -0.50
C SER A 273 -0.66 -0.75 -0.40
N ARG A 274 -1.31 -0.40 0.72
CA ARG A 274 -2.75 -0.60 0.93
C ARG A 274 -3.51 0.71 0.74
N PRO A 275 -4.24 0.90 -0.39
CA PRO A 275 -4.96 2.14 -0.66
C PRO A 275 -6.25 2.24 0.18
N GLY A 276 -6.10 2.51 1.47
CA GLY A 276 -7.18 2.67 2.45
C GLY A 276 -6.92 3.83 3.40
N PRO A 277 -7.60 3.91 4.56
CA PRO A 277 -7.50 5.05 5.47
C PRO A 277 -6.08 5.35 5.96
N ARG A 278 -5.25 4.31 6.16
CA ARG A 278 -3.90 4.42 6.74
C ARG A 278 -2.86 5.08 5.83
N VAL A 279 -3.17 5.38 4.57
CA VAL A 279 -2.28 6.21 3.74
C VAL A 279 -2.11 7.62 4.29
N VAL A 280 -3.08 8.12 5.08
CA VAL A 280 -2.91 9.40 5.78
C VAL A 280 -1.88 9.28 6.91
N ASP A 281 -1.86 8.15 7.62
CA ASP A 281 -0.85 7.86 8.63
C ASP A 281 0.56 7.79 7.98
N GLY A 282 0.65 7.25 6.76
CA GLY A 282 1.88 7.26 5.95
C GLY A 282 2.36 8.67 5.60
N ILE A 283 1.46 9.59 5.28
CA ILE A 283 1.80 11.00 5.03
C ILE A 283 2.28 11.70 6.31
N GLU A 284 1.62 11.47 7.44
CA GLU A 284 2.04 12.00 8.74
C GLU A 284 3.44 11.48 9.11
N MET A 285 3.69 10.18 8.91
CA MET A 285 5.00 9.55 9.09
C MET A 285 6.09 10.22 8.25
N LEU A 286 5.84 10.41 6.95
CA LEU A 286 6.80 11.07 6.06
C LEU A 286 7.04 12.52 6.47
N ALA A 287 6.01 13.25 6.92
CA ALA A 287 6.17 14.63 7.37
C ALA A 287 7.09 14.73 8.59
N GLU A 288 6.97 13.80 9.53
CA GLU A 288 7.89 13.68 10.68
C GLU A 288 9.32 13.34 10.26
N ILE A 289 9.50 12.41 9.31
CA ILE A 289 10.82 12.05 8.79
C ILE A 289 11.49 13.24 8.09
N PHE A 290 10.72 14.03 7.34
CA PHE A 290 11.26 15.13 6.54
C PHE A 290 11.56 16.38 7.37
N ASP A 291 10.72 16.70 8.36
CA ASP A 291 10.87 17.90 9.20
C ASP A 291 10.50 17.62 10.67
N PRO A 292 11.36 16.89 11.41
CA PRO A 292 11.10 16.50 12.80
C PRO A 292 11.06 17.69 13.78
N GLU A 293 11.47 18.88 13.35
CA GLU A 293 11.29 20.09 14.15
C GLU A 293 9.85 20.59 14.11
N ALA A 294 9.18 20.48 12.95
CA ALA A 294 7.83 20.95 12.72
C ALA A 294 6.76 19.91 13.06
N PHE A 295 7.09 18.63 12.87
CA PHE A 295 6.21 17.50 13.10
C PHE A 295 6.82 16.60 14.17
N ARG A 296 6.07 16.33 15.24
CA ARG A 296 6.50 15.50 16.36
C ARG A 296 5.35 14.64 16.82
N ASP A 297 5.65 13.36 17.03
CA ASP A 297 4.69 12.37 17.53
C ASP A 297 3.43 12.29 16.64
N VAL A 298 3.60 12.49 15.33
CA VAL A 298 2.53 12.33 14.33
C VAL A 298 2.65 11.02 13.57
N ALA A 299 3.86 10.44 13.51
CA ALA A 299 4.06 9.12 12.94
C ALA A 299 3.38 8.04 13.80
N PRO A 300 2.80 7.00 13.18
CA PRO A 300 2.35 5.84 13.93
C PRO A 300 3.56 5.12 14.57
N PRO A 301 3.39 4.53 15.76
CA PRO A 301 4.47 3.83 16.46
C PRO A 301 4.96 2.65 15.62
N ASP A 302 6.28 2.40 15.67
CA ASP A 302 6.92 1.27 14.99
C ASP A 302 6.67 1.21 13.47
N GLY A 303 6.31 2.34 12.83
CA GLY A 303 6.05 2.41 11.39
C GLY A 303 7.29 2.66 10.53
N TRP A 304 8.39 3.13 11.13
CA TRP A 304 9.64 3.39 10.44
C TRP A 304 10.86 3.24 11.34
N MET A 305 12.03 3.02 10.75
CA MET A 305 13.32 3.12 11.44
C MET A 305 14.49 3.43 10.49
N PRO A 306 15.54 4.12 10.96
CA PRO A 306 16.79 4.22 10.22
C PRO A 306 17.46 2.85 10.05
N LEU A 307 18.00 2.58 8.86
CA LEU A 307 18.85 1.43 8.58
C LEU A 307 20.31 1.90 8.68
N ALA A 308 20.98 1.50 9.75
CA ALA A 308 22.40 1.77 10.00
C ALA A 308 23.31 0.69 9.41
#